data_AF-A0A3R5WYT3-F1
#
_entry.id   AF-A0A3R5WYT3-F1
#
_cell.length_a   1.000
_cell.length_b   1.000
_cell.length_c   1.000
_cell.angle_alpha   90.00
_cell.angle_beta   90.00
_cell.angle_gamma   90.00
#
_symmetry.space_group_name_H-M   'P 1'
#
loop_
_entity.id
_entity.type
_entity.pdbx_description
1 polymer ?
#
loop_
_entity_poly.entity_id
_entity_poly.type
_entity_poly.pdbx_seq_one_letter_code
_entity_poly.pdbx_strand_id
1 'polypeptide(L)'
;MHYRIETIVNKKLSPTYTKTLQTIRKVSILYDKKQDGLSRYLVLTTQYKFSNQENSTQAILKKIAYLFDRLELGADENRRICRVFNRSELKMRWQRLELEILKNNEGYALKSYCAKITELLSKEDQLIEFLHQNDMLGMFFNGNHTETMGGQFYYNEKQILEEGYLEIKAEHHHTKYSILWLGF
;
A
#
# COMPACT_ATOMS: atom_id res chain seq x y z
N MET A 1 17.38 -0.29 -3.44
CA MET A 1 16.90 -1.24 -4.48
C MET A 1 15.66 -0.66 -5.14
N HIS A 2 15.44 -0.98 -6.42
CA HIS A 2 14.28 -0.55 -7.19
C HIS A 2 13.43 -1.76 -7.55
N TYR A 3 12.14 -1.67 -7.26
CA TYR A 3 11.17 -2.75 -7.40
C TYR A 3 10.03 -2.31 -8.30
N ARG A 4 9.55 -3.24 -9.12
CA ARG A 4 8.29 -3.13 -9.84
C ARG A 4 7.29 -4.05 -9.14
N ILE A 5 6.34 -3.45 -8.42
CA ILE A 5 5.26 -4.20 -7.76
C ILE A 5 4.07 -4.21 -8.70
N GLU A 6 3.58 -5.39 -9.00
CA GLU A 6 2.39 -5.60 -9.80
C GLU A 6 1.31 -6.26 -8.97
N THR A 7 0.12 -5.65 -8.98
CA THR A 7 -1.05 -6.16 -8.27
C THR A 7 -2.16 -6.37 -9.29
N ILE A 8 -2.62 -7.62 -9.42
CA ILE A 8 -3.69 -8.02 -10.31
C ILE A 8 -4.87 -8.48 -9.46
N VAL A 9 -6.01 -7.82 -9.62
CA VAL A 9 -7.25 -8.13 -8.92
C VAL A 9 -8.27 -8.63 -9.93
N ASN A 10 -8.71 -9.88 -9.78
CA ASN A 10 -9.78 -10.46 -10.58
C ASN A 10 -11.09 -10.38 -9.81
N LYS A 11 -12.00 -9.53 -10.29
CA LYS A 11 -13.31 -9.34 -9.67
C LYS A 11 -14.40 -10.06 -10.44
N LYS A 12 -14.98 -11.09 -9.86
CA LYS A 12 -16.16 -11.75 -10.40
C LYS A 12 -17.38 -10.85 -10.20
N LEU A 13 -17.98 -10.40 -11.30
CA LEU A 13 -19.16 -9.53 -11.29
C LEU A 13 -20.45 -10.30 -11.62
N SER A 14 -20.32 -11.39 -12.35
CA SER A 14 -21.39 -12.38 -12.60
C SER A 14 -20.76 -13.77 -12.80
N PRO A 15 -21.55 -14.85 -12.93
CA PRO A 15 -21.02 -16.19 -13.23
C PRO A 15 -20.13 -16.25 -14.47
N THR A 16 -20.40 -15.40 -15.48
CA THR A 16 -19.72 -15.38 -16.77
C THR A 16 -18.84 -14.16 -17.00
N TYR A 17 -18.87 -13.17 -16.10
CA TYR A 17 -18.13 -11.92 -16.27
C TYR A 17 -17.18 -11.66 -15.09
N THR A 18 -15.89 -11.68 -15.41
CA THR A 18 -14.80 -11.30 -14.51
C THR A 18 -14.14 -10.05 -15.04
N LYS A 19 -13.98 -9.04 -14.19
CA LYS A 19 -13.23 -7.83 -14.48
C LYS A 19 -11.85 -7.91 -13.84
N THR A 20 -10.81 -7.84 -14.66
CA THR A 20 -9.42 -7.75 -14.18
C THR A 20 -9.02 -6.29 -14.01
N LEU A 21 -8.37 -5.99 -12.89
CA LEU A 21 -7.85 -4.67 -12.56
C LEU A 21 -6.39 -4.83 -12.19
N GLN A 22 -5.51 -4.16 -12.91
CA GLN A 22 -4.07 -4.24 -12.72
C GLN A 22 -3.53 -2.88 -12.32
N THR A 23 -2.68 -2.89 -11.28
CA THR A 23 -1.93 -1.74 -10.81
C THR A 23 -0.44 -2.07 -10.83
N ILE A 24 0.36 -1.17 -11.39
CA ILE A 24 1.83 -1.27 -11.37
C ILE A 24 2.39 -0.10 -10.58
N ARG A 25 3.33 -0.39 -9.68
CA ARG A 25 4.02 0.59 -8.84
C ARG A 25 5.52 0.44 -9.00
N LYS A 26 6.24 1.56 -9.14
CA LYS A 26 7.70 1.57 -9.06
C LYS A 26 8.12 2.09 -7.69
N VAL A 27 8.68 1.21 -6.87
CA VAL A 27 9.04 1.50 -5.48
C VAL A 27 10.55 1.39 -5.33
N SER A 28 11.16 2.36 -4.66
CA SER A 28 12.57 2.33 -4.28
C SER A 28 12.66 2.22 -2.77
N ILE A 29 13.40 1.23 -2.27
CA ILE A 29 13.65 1.06 -0.84
C ILE A 29 15.15 1.31 -0.61
N LEU A 30 15.45 2.32 0.19
CA LEU A 30 16.79 2.80 0.47
C LEU A 30 17.05 2.66 1.96
N TYR A 31 18.10 1.93 2.33
CA TYR A 31 18.60 1.94 3.70
C TYR A 31 19.32 3.26 3.96
N ASP A 32 19.01 3.91 5.08
CA ASP A 32 19.64 5.16 5.53
C ASP A 32 20.72 4.85 6.57
N LYS A 33 20.31 4.44 7.77
CA LYS A 33 21.19 4.15 8.91
C LYS A 33 20.50 3.30 9.96
N LYS A 34 21.27 2.75 10.90
CA LYS A 34 20.75 2.13 12.13
C LYS A 34 20.73 3.19 13.23
N GLN A 35 19.61 3.34 13.93
CA GLN A 35 19.44 4.29 15.02
C GLN A 35 18.44 3.74 16.04
N ASP A 36 18.77 3.81 17.32
CA ASP A 36 17.89 3.37 18.43
C ASP A 36 17.41 1.92 18.28
N GLY A 37 18.29 1.02 17.82
CA GLY A 37 17.97 -0.38 17.57
C GLY A 37 17.22 -0.64 16.25
N LEU A 38 16.75 0.39 15.56
CA LEU A 38 15.98 0.27 14.31
C LEU A 38 16.84 0.54 13.08
N SER A 39 16.66 -0.27 12.05
CA SER A 39 17.14 0.01 10.69
C SER A 39 16.19 1.01 10.02
N ARG A 40 16.69 2.18 9.65
CA ARG A 40 15.91 3.24 8.98
C ARG A 40 15.91 3.04 7.47
N TYR A 41 14.73 3.16 6.88
CA TYR A 41 14.52 3.07 5.45
C TYR A 41 13.75 4.27 4.92
N LEU A 42 14.16 4.75 3.75
CA LEU A 42 13.37 5.64 2.91
C LEU A 42 12.72 4.81 1.79
N VAL A 43 11.39 4.80 1.75
CA VAL A 43 10.61 4.15 0.69
C VAL A 43 10.00 5.22 -0.19
N LEU A 44 10.29 5.15 -1.49
CA LEU A 44 9.83 6.10 -2.50
C LEU A 44 9.02 5.39 -3.58
N THR A 45 7.74 5.73 -3.72
CA THR A 45 6.93 5.30 -4.86
C THR A 45 6.95 6.37 -5.94
N THR A 46 7.64 6.08 -7.05
CA THR A 46 7.90 7.06 -8.12
C THR A 46 6.84 7.04 -9.22
N GLN A 47 6.07 5.95 -9.32
CA GLN A 47 5.09 5.79 -10.39
C GLN A 47 3.94 4.88 -9.98
N TYR A 48 2.72 5.29 -10.33
CA TYR A 48 1.50 4.50 -10.32
C TYR A 48 0.92 4.40 -11.74
N LYS A 49 0.63 3.18 -12.21
CA LYS A 49 -0.09 2.92 -13.46
C LYS A 49 -1.29 2.02 -13.20
N PHE A 50 -2.45 2.44 -13.70
CA PHE A 50 -3.68 1.64 -13.73
C PHE A 50 -3.91 1.10 -15.14
N SER A 51 -4.40 -0.13 -15.26
CA SER A 51 -4.63 -0.79 -16.56
C SER A 51 -5.80 -0.22 -17.37
N ASN A 52 -6.75 0.46 -16.71
CA ASN A 52 -7.96 0.94 -17.35
C ASN A 52 -7.87 2.44 -17.67
N GLN A 53 -8.69 2.92 -18.62
CA GLN A 53 -8.83 4.35 -18.88
C GLN A 53 -9.19 5.09 -17.58
N GLU A 54 -8.38 6.10 -17.24
CA GLU A 54 -8.47 6.86 -15.99
C GLU A 54 -9.79 7.63 -15.96
N ASN A 55 -10.75 7.12 -15.20
CA ASN A 55 -11.99 7.83 -14.89
C ASN A 55 -11.81 8.70 -13.64
N SER A 56 -12.79 9.55 -13.33
CA SER A 56 -12.73 10.47 -12.18
C SER A 56 -12.45 9.76 -10.85
N THR A 57 -13.01 8.57 -10.64
CA THR A 57 -12.73 7.74 -9.45
C THR A 57 -11.26 7.28 -9.40
N GLN A 58 -10.72 6.79 -10.51
CA GLN A 58 -9.32 6.35 -10.57
C GLN A 58 -8.35 7.52 -10.37
N ALA A 59 -8.68 8.71 -10.88
CA ALA A 59 -7.89 9.92 -10.65
C ALA A 59 -7.83 10.27 -9.15
N ILE A 60 -8.96 10.16 -8.43
CA ILE A 60 -8.99 10.37 -6.97
C ILE A 60 -8.16 9.30 -6.25
N LEU A 61 -8.37 8.01 -6.57
CA LEU A 61 -7.62 6.91 -5.96
C LEU A 61 -6.12 7.03 -6.21
N LYS A 62 -5.71 7.52 -7.37
CA LYS A 62 -4.32 7.82 -7.69
C LYS A 62 -3.74 8.89 -6.78
N LYS A 63 -4.45 10.01 -6.60
CA LYS A 63 -4.03 11.08 -5.68
C LYS A 63 -3.86 10.56 -4.26
N ILE A 64 -4.78 9.72 -3.81
CA ILE A 64 -4.72 9.06 -2.49
C ILE A 64 -3.54 8.08 -2.41
N ALA A 65 -3.28 7.29 -3.46
CA ALA A 65 -2.10 6.40 -3.52
C ALA A 65 -0.79 7.17 -3.37
N TYR A 66 -0.70 8.36 -3.97
CA TYR A 66 0.46 9.24 -3.85
C TYR A 66 0.61 9.86 -2.46
N LEU A 67 -0.36 9.73 -1.54
CA LEU A 67 -0.15 10.09 -0.13
C LEU A 67 1.02 9.31 0.50
N PHE A 68 1.19 8.04 0.09
CA PHE A 68 2.20 7.11 0.59
C PHE A 68 3.41 7.01 -0.35
N ASP A 69 3.63 8.02 -1.20
CA ASP A 69 4.77 8.05 -2.13
C ASP A 69 6.13 8.23 -1.45
N ARG A 70 6.15 8.74 -0.23
CA ARG A 70 7.35 8.90 0.61
C ARG A 70 7.05 8.40 2.02
N LEU A 71 7.72 7.34 2.43
CA LEU A 71 7.64 6.78 3.76
C LEU A 71 9.04 6.69 4.39
N GLU A 72 9.15 7.18 5.61
CA GLU A 72 10.36 7.05 6.43
C GLU A 72 10.07 6.03 7.53
N LEU A 73 10.62 4.83 7.39
CA LEU A 73 10.26 3.66 8.18
C LEU A 73 11.42 3.25 9.09
N GLY A 74 11.09 2.79 10.29
CA GLY A 74 12.02 2.07 11.17
C GLY A 74 11.62 0.61 11.22
N ALA A 75 12.57 -0.29 10.98
CA ALA A 75 12.35 -1.72 11.09
C ALA A 75 13.25 -2.37 12.14
N ASP A 76 12.74 -3.39 12.82
CA ASP A 76 13.51 -4.17 13.80
C ASP A 76 14.55 -5.09 13.12
N GLU A 77 15.25 -5.89 13.92
CA GLU A 77 16.22 -6.89 13.44
C GLU A 77 15.57 -7.97 12.57
N ASN A 78 14.29 -8.24 12.78
CA ASN A 78 13.47 -9.11 11.94
C ASN A 78 12.89 -8.34 10.75
N ARG A 79 13.36 -7.13 10.43
CA ARG A 79 12.89 -6.31 9.30
C ARG A 79 11.39 -6.03 9.32
N ARG A 80 10.73 -6.10 10.47
CA ARG A 80 9.34 -5.70 10.63
C ARG A 80 9.28 -4.21 10.84
N ILE A 81 8.41 -3.51 10.11
CA ILE A 81 8.13 -2.08 10.38
C ILE A 81 7.64 -1.95 11.82
N CYS A 82 8.30 -1.11 12.60
CA CYS A 82 7.92 -0.78 13.98
C CYS A 82 7.70 0.72 14.17
N ARG A 83 7.99 1.55 13.16
CA ARG A 83 7.89 3.01 13.27
C ARG A 83 7.65 3.68 11.92
N VAL A 84 6.85 4.74 11.91
CA VAL A 84 6.68 5.66 10.76
C VAL A 84 7.10 7.07 11.16
N PHE A 85 8.33 7.45 10.83
CA PHE A 85 8.94 8.71 11.27
C PHE A 85 8.25 9.95 10.71
N ASN A 86 7.80 9.91 9.45
CA ASN A 86 7.16 11.05 8.80
C ASN A 86 5.63 11.06 8.91
N ARG A 87 5.04 10.38 9.93
CA ARG A 87 3.57 10.33 10.13
C ARG A 87 2.91 11.72 10.23
N SER A 88 3.57 12.68 10.89
CA SER A 88 3.04 14.05 10.99
C SER A 88 2.97 14.74 9.62
N GLU A 89 3.95 14.48 8.75
CA GLU A 89 3.96 14.96 7.37
C GLU A 89 2.79 14.34 6.58
N LEU A 90 2.59 13.02 6.69
CA LEU A 90 1.47 12.32 6.06
C LEU A 90 0.12 12.89 6.48
N LYS A 91 -0.08 13.18 7.78
CA LYS A 91 -1.30 13.82 8.29
C LYS A 91 -1.53 15.18 7.65
N MET A 92 -0.51 16.03 7.57
CA MET A 92 -0.63 17.36 6.96
C MET A 92 -0.94 17.27 5.46
N ARG A 93 -0.30 16.34 4.74
CA ARG A 93 -0.57 16.09 3.32
C ARG A 93 -2.00 15.58 3.12
N TRP A 94 -2.44 14.65 3.96
CA TRP A 94 -3.80 14.12 3.93
C TRP A 94 -4.84 15.19 4.17
N GLN A 95 -4.70 16.05 5.19
CA GLN A 95 -5.65 17.14 5.44
C GLN A 95 -5.85 18.04 4.23
N ARG A 96 -4.77 18.40 3.53
CA ARG A 96 -4.84 19.21 2.31
C ARG A 96 -5.55 18.47 1.18
N LEU A 97 -5.21 17.20 0.97
CA LEU A 97 -5.80 16.36 -0.08
C LEU A 97 -7.27 16.06 0.18
N GLU A 98 -7.66 15.77 1.43
CA GLU A 98 -9.03 15.54 1.85
C GLU A 98 -9.91 16.77 1.56
N LEU A 99 -9.44 17.97 1.91
CA LEU A 99 -10.14 19.22 1.59
C LEU A 99 -10.33 19.40 0.08
N GLU A 100 -9.29 19.11 -0.73
CA GLU A 100 -9.38 19.18 -2.18
C GLU A 100 -10.40 18.19 -2.75
N ILE A 101 -10.41 16.96 -2.25
CA ILE A 101 -11.33 15.90 -2.68
C ILE A 101 -12.77 16.29 -2.32
N LEU A 102 -13.02 16.66 -1.06
CA LEU A 102 -14.37 16.93 -0.56
C LEU A 102 -14.95 18.27 -1.05
N LYS A 103 -14.11 19.22 -1.48
CA LYS A 103 -14.56 20.45 -2.13
C LYS A 103 -15.22 20.19 -3.49
N ASN A 104 -14.73 19.19 -4.22
CA ASN A 104 -15.12 18.95 -5.62
C ASN A 104 -16.00 17.71 -5.79
N ASN A 105 -16.29 16.97 -4.71
CA ASN A 105 -16.99 15.70 -4.77
C ASN A 105 -17.90 15.52 -3.55
N GLU A 106 -19.10 14.99 -3.79
CA GLU A 106 -20.07 14.68 -2.74
C GLU A 106 -20.42 13.19 -2.74
N GLY A 107 -20.89 12.69 -1.59
CA GLY A 107 -21.37 11.31 -1.45
C GLY A 107 -20.92 10.66 -0.15
N TYR A 108 -21.83 9.89 0.45
CA TYR A 108 -21.60 9.20 1.72
C TYR A 108 -20.41 8.22 1.64
N ALA A 109 -20.31 7.46 0.56
CA ALA A 109 -19.24 6.48 0.37
C ALA A 109 -17.84 7.13 0.34
N LEU A 110 -17.70 8.28 -0.34
CA LEU A 110 -16.45 9.02 -0.40
C LEU A 110 -16.08 9.62 0.96
N LYS A 111 -17.04 10.27 1.64
CA LYS A 111 -16.83 10.83 2.99
C LYS A 111 -16.41 9.76 3.98
N SER A 112 -17.06 8.59 3.95
CA SER A 112 -16.69 7.44 4.79
C SER A 112 -15.28 6.95 4.47
N TYR A 113 -14.91 6.87 3.19
CA TYR A 113 -13.56 6.48 2.78
C TYR A 113 -12.49 7.47 3.27
N CYS A 114 -12.73 8.78 3.14
CA CYS A 114 -11.85 9.81 3.68
C CYS A 114 -11.69 9.68 5.20
N ALA A 115 -12.79 9.49 5.94
CA ALA A 115 -12.76 9.33 7.39
C ALA A 115 -11.91 8.12 7.83
N LYS A 116 -11.94 7.01 7.07
CA LYS A 116 -11.10 5.84 7.34
C LYS A 116 -9.62 6.12 7.18
N ILE A 117 -9.23 6.92 6.18
CA ILE A 117 -7.83 7.34 6.01
C ILE A 117 -7.41 8.27 7.17
N THR A 118 -8.28 9.18 7.58
CA THR A 118 -8.06 10.04 8.76
C THR A 118 -7.83 9.20 10.02
N GLU A 119 -8.64 8.16 10.24
CA GLU A 119 -8.45 7.23 11.36
C GLU A 119 -7.13 6.48 11.25
N LEU A 120 -6.84 5.89 10.09
CA LEU A 120 -5.62 5.14 9.82
C LEU A 120 -4.36 5.94 10.18
N LEU A 121 -4.28 7.19 9.73
CA LEU A 121 -3.12 8.04 10.00
C LEU A 121 -3.05 8.48 11.47
N SER A 122 -4.17 8.44 12.20
CA SER A 122 -4.24 8.90 13.58
C SER A 122 -3.54 7.95 14.55
N LYS A 123 -3.60 6.63 14.29
CA LYS A 123 -3.04 5.58 15.14
C LYS A 123 -1.83 4.94 14.45
N GLU A 124 -0.64 4.99 15.07
CA GLU A 124 0.58 4.50 14.42
C GLU A 124 0.54 2.98 14.19
N ASP A 125 0.01 2.23 15.15
CA ASP A 125 -0.09 0.77 15.05
C ASP A 125 -0.98 0.35 13.87
N GLN A 126 -2.11 1.02 13.65
CA GLN A 126 -2.97 0.77 12.48
C GLN A 126 -2.27 1.11 11.16
N LEU A 127 -1.50 2.20 11.13
CA LEU A 127 -0.70 2.56 9.95
C LEU A 127 0.39 1.51 9.70
N ILE A 128 1.04 1.00 10.74
CA ILE A 128 2.05 -0.06 10.63
C ILE A 128 1.41 -1.35 10.11
N GLU A 129 0.31 -1.80 10.71
CA GLU A 129 -0.45 -2.98 10.26
C GLU A 129 -0.87 -2.87 8.81
N PHE A 130 -1.34 -1.68 8.40
CA PHE A 130 -1.65 -1.39 7.02
C PHE A 130 -0.43 -1.52 6.10
N LEU A 131 0.72 -0.92 6.46
CA LEU A 131 1.94 -1.03 5.67
C LEU A 131 2.49 -2.46 5.59
N HIS A 132 2.19 -3.30 6.59
CA HIS A 132 2.52 -4.73 6.61
C HIS A 132 1.67 -5.61 5.71
N GLN A 133 0.59 -5.08 5.12
CA GLN A 133 -0.17 -5.83 4.12
C GLN A 133 0.70 -6.15 2.90
N ASN A 134 0.49 -7.32 2.28
CA ASN A 134 1.34 -7.78 1.17
C ASN A 134 1.19 -6.93 -0.09
N ASP A 135 -0.01 -6.40 -0.33
CA ASP A 135 -0.28 -5.39 -1.36
C ASP A 135 0.20 -3.99 -0.95
N MET A 136 0.88 -3.86 0.18
CA MET A 136 1.57 -2.65 0.63
C MET A 136 3.08 -2.87 0.60
N LEU A 137 3.71 -3.00 1.76
CA LEU A 137 5.15 -3.22 1.92
C LEU A 137 5.45 -4.54 2.65
N GLY A 138 4.43 -5.33 2.97
CA GLY A 138 4.56 -6.60 3.69
C GLY A 138 5.52 -7.58 3.04
N MET A 139 5.56 -7.62 1.70
CA MET A 139 6.51 -8.46 0.96
C MET A 139 7.99 -8.13 1.30
N PHE A 140 8.28 -6.89 1.65
CA PHE A 140 9.63 -6.41 1.97
C PHE A 140 9.92 -6.39 3.48
N PHE A 141 8.89 -6.22 4.31
CA PHE A 141 9.05 -5.94 5.76
C PHE A 141 8.25 -6.87 6.69
N ASN A 142 8.05 -8.15 6.35
CA ASN A 142 7.39 -9.14 7.24
C ASN A 142 8.35 -10.13 7.91
N GLY A 143 9.66 -9.94 7.73
CA GLY A 143 10.71 -10.65 8.45
C GLY A 143 10.99 -12.07 8.02
N ASN A 144 9.95 -12.89 7.83
CA ASN A 144 10.02 -14.23 7.26
C ASN A 144 8.68 -14.57 6.58
N HIS A 145 8.68 -14.78 5.26
CA HIS A 145 7.55 -15.42 4.57
C HIS A 145 7.64 -16.94 4.78
N THR A 146 7.35 -17.41 5.99
CA THR A 146 7.21 -18.84 6.22
C THR A 146 5.88 -19.32 5.66
N GLU A 147 5.96 -20.01 4.52
CA GLU A 147 5.09 -21.10 4.04
C GLU A 147 3.65 -21.10 4.58
N THR A 148 2.81 -20.17 4.14
CA THR A 148 1.34 -20.27 4.38
C THR A 148 0.49 -19.66 3.27
N MET A 149 1.09 -18.86 2.40
CA MET A 149 0.43 -18.31 1.23
C MET A 149 1.21 -18.82 0.02
N GLY A 150 0.56 -19.42 -0.97
CA GLY A 150 1.18 -20.12 -2.12
C GLY A 150 1.99 -19.24 -3.08
N GLY A 151 2.83 -18.37 -2.53
CA GLY A 151 3.80 -17.53 -3.21
C GLY A 151 5.23 -18.08 -3.10
N GLN A 152 6.11 -17.56 -3.93
CA GLN A 152 7.54 -17.86 -3.95
C GLN A 152 8.31 -16.56 -3.80
N PHE A 153 9.30 -16.52 -2.92
CA PHE A 153 10.12 -15.34 -2.66
C PHE A 153 11.60 -15.73 -2.72
N TYR A 154 12.36 -14.95 -3.47
CA TYR A 154 13.79 -15.14 -3.67
C TYR A 154 14.53 -13.99 -2.99
N TYR A 155 15.39 -14.35 -2.05
CA TYR A 155 16.19 -13.44 -1.23
C TYR A 155 17.67 -13.70 -1.47
N ASN A 156 18.49 -12.64 -1.49
CA ASN A 156 19.94 -12.81 -1.54
C ASN A 156 20.55 -13.16 -0.19
N GLU A 157 21.87 -13.38 -0.16
CA GLU A 157 22.64 -13.72 1.04
C GLU A 157 22.49 -12.68 2.17
N LYS A 158 22.18 -11.43 1.84
CA LYS A 158 21.90 -10.33 2.80
C LYS A 158 20.43 -10.29 3.21
N GLN A 159 19.68 -11.34 2.89
CA GLN A 159 18.24 -11.48 3.07
C GLN A 159 17.42 -10.45 2.28
N ILE A 160 17.95 -9.72 1.31
CA ILE A 160 17.15 -8.69 0.62
C ILE A 160 16.30 -9.34 -0.47
N LEU A 161 15.02 -8.95 -0.58
CA LEU A 161 14.11 -9.48 -1.63
C LEU A 161 14.65 -9.09 -3.00
N GLU A 162 14.86 -10.08 -3.87
CA GLU A 162 15.25 -9.88 -5.27
C GLU A 162 14.06 -10.07 -6.20
N GLU A 163 13.29 -11.14 -5.99
CA GLU A 163 12.09 -11.45 -6.76
C GLU A 163 11.05 -12.11 -5.85
N GLY A 164 9.76 -11.92 -6.14
CA GLY A 164 8.72 -12.62 -5.41
C GLY A 164 7.37 -12.55 -6.12
N TYR A 165 6.61 -13.62 -5.98
CA TYR A 165 5.23 -13.73 -6.44
C TYR A 165 4.36 -14.21 -5.29
N LEU A 166 3.15 -13.67 -5.21
CA LEU A 166 2.16 -14.07 -4.22
C LEU A 166 0.77 -14.07 -4.85
N GLU A 167 0.07 -15.20 -4.76
CA GLU A 167 -1.35 -15.30 -5.10
C GLU A 167 -2.19 -15.22 -3.82
N ILE A 168 -3.09 -14.22 -3.76
CA ILE A 168 -4.06 -14.07 -2.68
C ILE A 168 -5.45 -14.33 -3.24
N LYS A 169 -6.11 -15.40 -2.79
CA LYS A 169 -7.51 -15.68 -3.11
C LYS A 169 -8.39 -15.07 -2.03
N ALA A 170 -9.07 -13.97 -2.36
CA ALA A 170 -10.05 -13.32 -1.49
C ALA A 170 -11.42 -13.29 -2.17
N GLU A 171 -12.45 -13.85 -1.53
CA GLU A 171 -13.83 -13.72 -1.99
C GLU A 171 -14.44 -12.41 -1.47
N HIS A 172 -14.49 -11.38 -2.32
CA HIS A 172 -15.16 -10.13 -1.99
C HIS A 172 -16.55 -10.08 -2.64
N HIS A 173 -17.59 -10.45 -1.89
CA HIS A 173 -18.97 -10.47 -2.37
C HIS A 173 -19.63 -9.09 -2.49
N HIS A 174 -19.09 -8.04 -1.85
CA HIS A 174 -19.74 -6.71 -1.81
C HIS A 174 -18.85 -5.48 -2.06
N THR A 175 -17.55 -5.62 -2.28
CA THR A 175 -16.65 -4.46 -2.27
C THR A 175 -16.50 -3.85 -3.66
N LYS A 176 -17.28 -2.79 -3.97
CA LYS A 176 -17.18 -2.06 -5.25
C LYS A 176 -15.80 -1.38 -5.47
N TYR A 177 -15.04 -1.14 -4.40
CA TYR A 177 -13.79 -0.37 -4.43
C TYR A 177 -12.69 -0.91 -3.50
N SER A 178 -12.57 -2.23 -3.33
CA SER A 178 -11.42 -2.88 -2.64
C SER A 178 -10.08 -2.71 -3.37
N ILE A 179 -10.01 -1.76 -4.30
CA ILE A 179 -8.91 -1.65 -5.24
C ILE A 179 -8.32 -0.29 -4.98
N LEU A 180 -7.15 -0.37 -4.36
CA LEU A 180 -6.24 0.70 -3.96
C LEU A 180 -6.39 1.05 -2.48
N TRP A 181 -5.56 0.35 -1.72
CA TRP A 181 -5.04 0.74 -0.39
C TRP A 181 -5.92 0.43 0.80
N LEU A 182 -7.24 0.24 0.71
CA LEU A 182 -8.01 -0.04 1.93
C LEU A 182 -9.18 -0.97 1.61
N GLY A 183 -8.89 -2.27 1.59
CA GLY A 183 -9.93 -3.29 1.64
C GLY A 183 -10.63 -3.25 2.99
N PHE A 184 -11.69 -2.46 3.09
CA PHE A 184 -12.74 -2.63 4.10
C PHE A 184 -14.00 -3.13 3.41
#